data_AF-A0A7J3M2B2-F1
#
_entry.id   AF-A0A7J3M2B2-F1
#
_cell.length_a   1.000
_cell.length_b   1.000
_cell.length_c   1.000
_cell.angle_alpha   90.00
_cell.angle_beta   90.00
_cell.angle_gamma   90.00
#
_symmetry.space_group_name_H-M   'P 1'
#
loop_
_entity.id
_entity.type
_entity.pdbx_description
1 polymer ?
#
loop_
_entity_poly.entity_id
_entity_poly.type
_entity_poly.pdbx_seq_one_letter_code
_entity_poly.pdbx_strand_id
1 'polypeptide(L)' 'QIIFDHPSIVVKCQICGRTIAKPTGGKGEILATVIKEYT' A
#
# COMPACT_ATOMS: atom_id res chain seq x y z
N GLN A 1 5.42 0.96 -7.43
CA GLN A 1 3.96 0.79 -7.63
C GLN A 1 3.28 1.97 -6.95
N ILE A 2 2.35 2.63 -7.63
CA ILE A 2 1.54 3.71 -7.04
C ILE A 2 0.28 3.05 -6.47
N ILE A 3 -0.05 3.36 -5.21
CA ILE A 3 -1.23 2.85 -4.50
C ILE A 3 -1.90 3.99 -3.73
N PHE A 4 -3.16 3.82 -3.36
CA PHE A 4 -3.84 4.73 -2.44
C PHE A 4 -3.35 4.52 -1.00
N ASP A 5 -3.33 5.60 -0.23
CA ASP A 5 -2.98 5.57 1.20
C ASP A 5 -4.12 5.04 2.08
N HIS A 6 -5.36 5.01 1.56
CA HIS A 6 -6.54 4.36 2.16
C HIS A 6 -7.00 3.15 1.34
N PRO A 7 -6.22 2.05 1.30
CA PRO A 7 -6.61 0.85 0.58
C PRO A 7 -7.76 0.13 1.30
N SER A 8 -8.80 -0.28 0.56
CA SER A 8 -9.88 -1.14 1.10
C SER A 8 -9.55 -2.64 1.03
N ILE A 9 -8.44 -3.01 0.38
CA ILE A 9 -8.00 -4.40 0.17
C ILE A 9 -6.52 -4.56 0.48
N VAL A 10 -6.06 -5.80 0.59
CA VAL A 10 -4.64 -6.11 0.74
C VAL A 10 -3.86 -5.79 -0.55
N VAL A 11 -2.99 -4.78 -0.42
CA VAL A 11 -1.84 -4.39 -1.25
C VAL A 11 -0.87 -5.51 -1.62
N LYS A 12 -0.95 -6.21 -2.77
CA LYS A 12 0.15 -7.10 -3.21
C LYS A 12 1.05 -6.44 -4.25
N CYS A 13 2.35 -6.67 -4.15
CA CYS A 13 3.33 -6.32 -5.18
C CYS A 13 3.01 -7.09 -6.46
N GLN A 14 2.86 -6.38 -7.58
CA GLN A 14 2.52 -6.97 -8.88
C GLN A 14 3.62 -7.87 -9.46
N ILE A 15 4.84 -7.81 -8.93
CA ILE A 15 6.00 -8.55 -9.44
C ILE A 15 6.25 -9.82 -8.59
N CYS A 16 6.39 -9.68 -7.27
CA CYS A 16 6.75 -10.79 -6.39
C CYS A 16 5.60 -11.31 -5.50
N GLY A 17 4.44 -10.66 -5.52
CA GLY A 17 3.26 -11.09 -4.75
C GLY A 17 3.31 -10.80 -3.24
N ARG A 18 4.39 -10.23 -2.70
CA ARG A 18 4.50 -9.84 -1.28
C ARG A 18 3.47 -8.76 -0.94
N THR A 19 2.92 -8.81 0.28
CA THR A 19 2.07 -7.74 0.80
C THR A 19 2.89 -6.45 1.02
N ILE A 20 2.46 -5.36 0.40
CA ILE A 20 3.07 -4.02 0.49
C ILE A 20 2.18 -3.01 1.21
N ALA A 21 0.88 -3.30 1.36
CA ALA A 21 -0.04 -2.49 2.16
C ALA A 21 -1.19 -3.33 2.70
N LYS A 22 -1.71 -2.99 3.88
CA LYS A 22 -2.90 -3.62 4.47
C LYS A 22 -4.00 -2.57 4.74
N PRO A 23 -5.28 -2.92 4.53
CA PRO A 23 -6.39 -2.05 4.88
C PRO A 23 -6.49 -1.94 6.41
N THR A 24 -6.85 -0.76 6.89
CA THR A 24 -7.17 -0.48 8.30
C THR A 24 -8.49 0.32 8.33
N GLY A 25 -8.97 0.70 9.51
CA GLY A 25 -10.13 1.61 9.66
C GLY A 25 -9.82 3.08 9.35
N GLY A 26 -8.97 3.35 8.36
CA GLY A 26 -8.42 4.66 8.03
C GLY A 26 -7.24 4.53 7.07
N LYS A 27 -6.18 5.31 7.30
CA LYS A 27 -4.94 5.22 6.51
C LYS A 27 -4.36 3.82 6.64
N GLY A 28 -4.15 3.16 5.51
CA GLY A 28 -3.62 1.82 5.44
C GLY A 28 -2.20 1.72 6.01
N GLU A 29 -1.87 0.54 6.50
CA GLU A 29 -0.52 0.23 6.93
C GLU A 29 0.36 -0.03 5.70
N ILE A 30 1.32 0.84 5.41
CA ILE A 30 2.26 0.70 4.28
C ILE A 30 3.50 -0.04 4.75
N LEU A 31 3.72 -1.25 4.22
CA LEU A 31 4.81 -2.16 4.61
C LEU A 31 6.06 -2.05 3.71
N ALA A 32 5.99 -1.21 2.68
CA ALA A 32 7.06 -0.97 1.72
C ALA A 32 7.65 0.44 1.90
N THR A 33 8.86 0.67 1.40
CA THR A 33 9.49 1.99 1.41
C THR A 33 8.73 2.96 0.50
N VAL A 34 8.32 4.11 1.05
CA VAL A 34 7.68 5.19 0.30
C VAL A 34 8.75 6.07 -0.34
N ILE A 35 8.72 6.20 -1.67
CA ILE A 35 9.69 7.01 -2.43
C ILE A 35 9.17 8.42 -2.70
N LYS A 36 7.85 8.57 -2.86
CA LYS A 36 7.19 9.83 -3.16
C LYS A 36 5.72 9.77 -2.72
N GLU A 37 5.24 10.85 -2.13
CA GLU A 37 3.81 11.08 -1.89
C GLU A 37 3.28 12.08 -2.93
N TYR A 38 2.04 11.86 -3.36
CA TYR A 38 1.31 12.74 -4.27
C TYR A 38 0.14 13.30 -3.46
N THR A 39 0.29 14.53 -2.96
CA THR A 39 -0.75 15.26 -2.22
C THR A 39 -1.77 15.86 -3.18
#